data_AF-A0A0B2UQG7-F1
#
_entry.id   AF-A0A0B2UQG7-F1
#
_cell.length_a   1.000
_cell.length_b   1.000
_cell.length_c   1.000
_cell.angle_alpha   90.00
_cell.angle_beta   90.00
_cell.angle_gamma   90.00
#
_symmetry.space_group_name_H-M   'P 1'
#
loop_
_entity.id
_entity.type
_entity.pdbx_description
1 polymer ?
#
loop_
_entity_poly.entity_id
_entity_poly.type
_entity_poly.pdbx_seq_one_letter_code
_entity_poly.pdbx_strand_id
1 'polypeptide(L)'
;MRSDRLKRNANLYVIGGLLDHNSLKGLCLDVATKERVAHARLPIDDYVRMRTRKVLTINQVFEILLRYTENHSWKDAFDEVIPKRRLAEEGDKGEGEDRSGGG
;
A
#
# COMPACT_ATOMS: atom_id res chain seq x y z
N MET A 1 34.58 -2.11 18.06
CA MET A 1 34.23 -1.59 16.72
C MET A 1 32.90 -0.87 16.83
N ARG A 2 32.94 0.43 17.12
CA ARG A 2 31.75 1.26 17.35
C ARG A 2 31.45 2.06 16.09
N SER A 3 30.22 1.92 15.61
CA SER A 3 29.35 3.01 15.17
C SER A 3 29.90 3.99 14.14
N ASP A 4 29.87 3.60 12.87
CA ASP A 4 29.75 4.54 11.74
C ASP A 4 28.55 4.12 10.86
N ARG A 5 27.37 3.99 11.48
CA ARG A 5 26.14 3.77 10.72
C ARG A 5 25.62 5.13 10.25
N LEU A 6 26.10 5.51 9.08
CA LEU A 6 25.54 6.49 8.15
C LEU A 6 24.10 6.92 8.52
N LYS A 7 23.97 8.05 9.21
CA LYS A 7 22.71 8.77 9.39
C LYS A 7 22.31 9.41 8.06
N ARG A 8 21.97 8.59 7.07
CA ARG A 8 21.00 9.00 6.05
C ARG A 8 19.63 8.99 6.74
N ASN A 9 18.78 9.96 6.45
CA ASN A 9 17.41 10.03 6.96
C ASN A 9 16.59 8.84 6.40
N ALA A 10 16.87 7.64 6.92
CA ALA A 10 16.33 6.39 6.44
C ALA A 10 15.07 6.11 7.24
N ASN A 11 13.93 6.29 6.59
CA ASN A 11 12.67 5.78 7.11
C ASN A 11 12.69 4.25 6.99
N LEU A 12 12.43 3.56 8.11
CA LEU A 12 12.24 2.12 8.16
C LEU A 12 10.77 1.83 7.94
N TYR A 13 10.43 1.19 6.83
CA TYR A 13 9.06 0.80 6.52
C TYR A 13 8.81 -0.64 6.94
N VAL A 14 7.63 -0.90 7.50
CA VAL A 14 7.15 -2.23 7.88
C VAL A 14 5.95 -2.59 7.02
N ILE A 15 5.93 -3.80 6.46
CA ILE A 15 4.79 -4.35 5.71
C ILE A 15 4.19 -5.49 6.53
N GLY A 16 2.88 -5.45 6.76
CA GLY A 16 2.18 -6.52 7.48
C GLY A 16 2.20 -7.84 6.71
N GLY A 17 2.81 -8.87 7.28
CA GLY A 17 2.96 -10.19 6.67
C GLY A 17 1.74 -11.11 6.82
N LEU A 18 0.56 -10.65 6.40
CA LEU A 18 -0.71 -11.38 6.55
C LEU A 18 -1.19 -11.99 5.22
N LEU A 19 -1.69 -13.23 5.26
CA LEU A 19 -2.35 -13.93 4.15
C LEU A 19 -3.79 -14.28 4.53
N ASP A 20 -4.64 -13.25 4.67
CA ASP A 20 -5.96 -13.35 5.27
C ASP A 20 -7.10 -12.99 4.30
N HIS A 21 -6.77 -12.70 3.03
CA HIS A 21 -7.70 -12.11 2.04
C HIS A 21 -8.40 -10.83 2.54
N ASN A 22 -7.75 -10.08 3.45
CA ASN A 22 -8.31 -8.89 4.12
C ASN A 22 -9.59 -9.19 4.91
N SER A 23 -9.64 -10.34 5.59
CA SER A 23 -10.72 -10.69 6.53
C SER A 23 -10.57 -9.98 7.87
N LEU A 24 -9.34 -9.66 8.28
CA LEU A 24 -9.03 -8.92 9.51
C LEU A 24 -8.82 -7.43 9.20
N LYS A 25 -9.92 -6.75 8.85
CA LYS A 25 -9.90 -5.32 8.51
C LYS A 25 -9.28 -4.51 9.66
N GLY A 26 -8.31 -3.65 9.34
CA GLY A 26 -7.72 -2.72 10.31
C GLY A 26 -6.66 -3.31 11.23
N LEU A 27 -6.43 -4.63 11.26
CA LEU A 27 -5.52 -5.25 12.24
C LEU A 27 -4.13 -4.61 12.31
N CYS A 28 -3.48 -4.40 11.16
CA CYS A 28 -2.16 -3.76 11.12
C CYS A 28 -2.19 -2.30 11.62
N LEU A 29 -3.26 -1.57 11.33
CA LEU A 29 -3.46 -0.19 11.79
C LEU A 29 -3.67 -0.15 13.30
N ASP A 30 -4.47 -1.07 13.84
CA ASP A 30 -4.73 -1.18 15.27
C ASP A 30 -3.46 -1.52 16.05
N VAL A 31 -2.66 -2.47 15.54
CA VAL A 31 -1.36 -2.81 16.11
C VAL A 31 -0.41 -1.60 16.07
N ALA A 32 -0.28 -0.92 14.93
CA ALA A 32 0.58 0.27 14.83
C ALA A 32 0.14 1.39 15.77
N THR A 33 -1.17 1.60 15.91
CA THR A 33 -1.75 2.60 16.82
C THR A 33 -1.46 2.26 18.28
N LYS A 34 -1.69 0.99 18.66
CA LYS A 34 -1.41 0.49 20.02
C LYS A 34 0.06 0.63 20.38
N GLU A 35 0.96 0.32 19.46
CA GLU A 35 2.42 0.42 19.66
C GLU A 35 2.95 1.84 19.42
N ARG A 36 2.09 2.81 19.10
CA ARG A 36 2.44 4.21 18.81
C ARG A 36 3.49 4.36 17.72
N VAL A 37 3.42 3.49 16.71
CA VAL A 37 4.28 3.51 15.53
C VAL A 37 3.59 4.34 14.44
N ALA A 38 4.35 5.21 13.78
CA ALA A 38 3.87 5.96 12.63
C ALA A 38 3.42 5.01 11.52
N HIS A 39 2.26 5.30 10.92
CA HIS A 39 1.64 4.47 9.91
C HIS A 39 1.14 5.35 8.76
N ALA A 40 1.08 4.76 7.57
CA ALA A 40 0.60 5.43 6.36
C ALA A 40 -0.01 4.39 5.41
N ARG A 41 -0.81 4.87 4.45
CA ARG A 41 -1.34 4.07 3.35
C ARG A 41 -0.68 4.51 2.05
N LEU A 42 -0.48 3.58 1.11
CA LEU A 42 -0.08 3.93 -0.25
C LEU A 42 -1.12 4.87 -0.89
N PRO A 43 -0.71 5.89 -1.66
CA PRO A 43 -1.61 6.88 -2.25
C PRO A 43 -2.33 6.34 -3.50
N ILE A 44 -2.78 5.09 -3.48
CA ILE A 44 -3.35 4.39 -4.66
C ILE A 44 -4.51 5.19 -5.29
N ASP A 45 -5.36 5.76 -4.43
CA ASP A 45 -6.57 6.49 -4.82
C ASP A 45 -6.28 7.75 -5.64
N ASP A 46 -5.08 8.32 -5.46
CA ASP A 46 -4.68 9.56 -6.12
C ASP A 46 -4.20 9.32 -7.56
N TYR A 47 -3.83 8.08 -7.90
CA TYR A 47 -3.20 7.76 -9.19
C TYR A 47 -3.95 6.69 -10.00
N VAL A 48 -4.69 5.80 -9.34
CA VAL A 48 -5.26 4.61 -9.98
C VAL A 48 -6.68 4.34 -9.51
N ARG A 49 -7.60 4.26 -10.47
CA ARG A 49 -8.96 3.77 -10.22
C ARG A 49 -9.00 2.25 -10.37
N MET A 50 -9.35 1.54 -9.30
CA MET A 50 -9.49 0.08 -9.34
C MET A 50 -10.94 -0.36 -9.60
N ARG A 51 -11.11 -1.41 -10.40
CA ARG A 51 -12.37 -2.17 -10.55
C ARG A 51 -12.67 -3.07 -9.36
N THR A 52 -11.61 -3.55 -8.73
CA THR A 52 -11.67 -4.50 -7.61
C THR A 52 -11.35 -3.81 -6.30
N ARG A 53 -11.55 -4.52 -5.17
CA ARG A 53 -11.10 -4.07 -3.85
C ARG A 53 -9.62 -3.68 -3.88
N LYS A 54 -9.27 -2.68 -3.08
CA LYS A 54 -7.91 -2.12 -2.96
C LYS A 54 -7.00 -2.92 -2.04
N VAL A 55 -7.11 -4.25 -2.11
CA VAL A 55 -6.27 -5.18 -1.33
C VAL A 55 -5.10 -5.59 -2.20
N LEU A 56 -3.88 -5.25 -1.77
CA LEU A 56 -2.64 -5.66 -2.43
C LEU A 56 -1.98 -6.79 -1.62
N THR A 57 -1.29 -7.69 -2.31
CA THR A 57 -0.48 -8.71 -1.63
C THR A 57 0.82 -8.10 -1.10
N ILE A 58 1.47 -8.77 -0.14
CA ILE A 58 2.75 -8.34 0.44
C ILE A 58 3.79 -8.08 -0.66
N ASN A 59 3.90 -9.01 -1.62
CA ASN A 59 4.84 -8.90 -2.74
C ASN A 59 4.53 -7.69 -3.62
N GLN A 60 3.25 -7.40 -3.90
CA GLN A 60 2.86 -6.22 -4.67
C GLN A 60 3.24 -4.92 -3.96
N VAL A 61 2.99 -4.82 -2.65
CA VAL A 61 3.38 -3.63 -1.87
C VAL A 61 4.90 -3.45 -1.89
N PHE A 62 5.66 -4.53 -1.69
CA PHE A 62 7.11 -4.49 -1.73
C PHE A 62 7.63 -4.05 -3.11
N GLU A 63 7.10 -4.62 -4.20
CA GLU A 63 7.52 -4.28 -5.56
C GLU A 63 7.17 -2.84 -5.93
N ILE A 64 5.99 -2.33 -5.53
CA ILE A 64 5.62 -0.91 -5.71
C ILE A 64 6.64 0.00 -5.02
N LEU A 65 7.00 -0.29 -3.77
CA LEU A 65 7.97 0.50 -3.04
C LEU A 65 9.35 0.45 -3.71
N LEU A 66 9.77 -0.73 -4.17
CA LEU A 66 11.01 -0.89 -4.93
C LEU A 66 11.02 -0.02 -6.19
N ARG A 67 9.99 -0.10 -7.04
CA ARG A 67 9.91 0.70 -8.26
C ARG A 67 9.86 2.19 -7.97
N TYR A 68 9.12 2.61 -6.93
CA TYR A 68 9.11 4.01 -6.50
C TYR A 68 10.51 4.52 -6.08
N THR A 69 11.37 3.66 -5.51
CA THR A 69 12.74 4.08 -5.21
C THR A 69 13.61 4.28 -6.44
N GLU A 70 13.25 3.70 -7.58
CA GLU A 70 13.98 3.82 -8.84
C GLU A 70 13.54 5.06 -9.65
N ASN A 71 12.23 5.32 -9.71
CA ASN A 71 11.64 6.32 -10.62
C ASN A 71 10.94 7.50 -9.91
N HIS A 72 10.71 7.42 -8.59
CA HIS A 72 9.97 8.40 -7.79
C HIS A 72 8.57 8.74 -8.34
N SER A 73 7.94 7.82 -9.06
CA SER A 73 6.63 7.98 -9.68
C SER A 73 5.67 6.92 -9.17
N TRP A 74 4.70 7.35 -8.34
CA TRP A 74 3.65 6.46 -7.85
C TRP A 74 2.82 5.88 -8.98
N LYS A 75 2.46 6.71 -9.97
CA LYS A 75 1.67 6.29 -11.13
C LYS A 75 2.35 5.14 -11.86
N ASP A 76 3.63 5.29 -12.20
CA ASP A 76 4.35 4.27 -12.97
C ASP A 76 4.56 2.99 -12.14
N ALA A 77 4.89 3.13 -10.85
CA ALA A 77 5.02 1.98 -9.96
C ALA A 77 3.70 1.20 -9.83
N PHE A 78 2.56 1.90 -9.77
CA PHE A 78 1.25 1.26 -9.72
C PHE A 78 0.87 0.60 -11.05
N ASP A 79 1.07 1.29 -12.18
CA ASP A 79 0.74 0.77 -13.51
C ASP A 79 1.55 -0.47 -13.87
N GLU A 80 2.78 -0.58 -13.36
CA GLU A 80 3.67 -1.71 -13.63
C GLU A 80 3.35 -2.94 -12.76
N VAL A 81 3.02 -2.74 -11.48
CA VAL A 81 2.83 -3.84 -10.52
C VAL A 81 1.39 -4.31 -10.43
N ILE A 82 0.41 -3.41 -10.57
CA ILE A 82 -1.01 -3.75 -10.44
C ILE A 82 -1.52 -4.32 -11.78
N PRO A 83 -2.03 -5.56 -11.81
CA PRO A 83 -2.52 -6.15 -13.04
C PRO A 83 -3.62 -5.32 -13.71
N LYS A 84 -3.50 -5.03 -15.01
CA LYS A 84 -4.46 -4.21 -15.78
C LYS A 84 -5.93 -4.61 -15.60
N ARG A 85 -6.23 -5.91 -15.46
CA ARG A 85 -7.59 -6.41 -15.19
C ARG A 85 -8.23 -5.89 -13.90
N ARG A 86 -7.42 -5.37 -12.96
CA ARG A 86 -7.88 -4.76 -11.70
C ARG A 86 -8.08 -3.25 -11.82
N LEU A 87 -7.58 -2.65 -12.90
CA LEU A 87 -7.67 -1.22 -13.17
C LEU A 87 -8.99 -0.94 -13.91
N ALA A 88 -9.59 0.20 -13.61
CA ALA A 88 -10.73 0.73 -14.34
C ALA A 88 -10.23 1.48 -15.57
N GLU A 89 -10.97 1.38 -16.68
CA GLU A 89 -10.68 2.20 -17.86
C GLU A 89 -11.23 3.61 -17.68
N GLU A 90 -10.66 4.58 -18.39
CA GLU A 90 -11.19 5.94 -18.46
C GLU A 90 -12.61 5.91 -19.04
N GLY A 91 -13.61 6.13 -18.18
CA GLY A 91 -15.04 6.05 -18.52
C GLY A 91 -15.83 4.98 -17.76
N ASP A 92 -15.17 4.08 -17.05
CA ASP A 92 -15.82 3.04 -16.23
C ASP A 92 -16.34 3.65 -14.91
N LYS A 93 -17.67 3.74 -14.76
CA LYS A 93 -18.33 4.18 -13.53
C LYS A 93 -18.30 3.05 -12.50
N GLY A 94 -17.13 2.73 -11.96
CA GLY A 94 -17.00 1.74 -10.90
C GLY A 94 -17.62 2.24 -9.59
N GLU A 95 -18.73 1.61 -9.18
CA GLU A 95 -19.31 1.66 -7.83
C GLU A 95 -18.48 0.76 -6.91
N GLY A 96 -17.61 1.38 -6.12
CA GLY A 96 -16.80 0.70 -5.11
C GLY A 96 -17.04 1.33 -3.74
N GLU A 97 -18.26 1.23 -3.23
CA GLU A 97 -18.55 1.52 -1.82
C GLU A 97 -17.79 0.50 -0.96
N ASP A 98 -16.64 0.92 -0.43
CA ASP A 98 -16.07 0.26 0.74
C ASP A 98 -16.95 0.65 1.92
N ARG A 99 -17.99 -0.15 2.19
CA ARG A 99 -18.83 0.01 3.38
C ARG A 99 -17.96 -0.23 4.60
N SER A 100 -17.40 0.86 5.13
CA SER A 100 -16.93 0.96 6.50
C SER A 100 -18.13 0.83 7.43
N GLY A 101 -18.43 -0.41 7.84
CA GLY A 101 -19.25 -0.68 9.01
C GLY A 101 -18.47 -0.22 10.24
N GLY A 102 -19.06 0.71 10.98
CA GLY A 102 -18.50 1.29 12.19
C GLY A 102 -18.37 0.28 13.33
N GLY A 103 -17.44 0.61 14.22
CA GLY A 103 -17.40 0.25 15.63
C GLY A 103 -17.01 1.50 16.39
#